data_AF-A0A8J7HM03-F1
#
_entry.id   AF-A0A8J7HM03-F1
#
_cell.length_a   1.000
_cell.length_b   1.000
_cell.length_c   1.000
_cell.angle_alpha   90.00
_cell.angle_beta   90.00
_cell.angle_gamma   90.00
#
_symmetry.space_group_name_H-M   'P 1'
#
loop_
_entity.id
_entity.type
_entity.pdbx_description
1 polymer ?
#
loop_
_entity_poly.entity_id
_entity_poly.type
_entity_poly.pdbx_seq_one_letter_code
_entity_poly.pdbx_strand_id
1 'polypeptide(L)' 'MIAKLRCDRSKVKDAPGQMQKLKMAEQWRENPGVEFLMECWADDPALQIVIRKLVVKFPQWGIACVDGVLVKWKE' A
#
# COMPACT_ATOMS: atom_id res chain seq x y z
N MET A 1 -22.39 -11.04 -16.08
CA MET A 1 -21.05 -10.88 -16.68
C MET A 1 -20.20 -10.06 -15.71
N ILE A 2 -19.32 -10.70 -14.93
CA ILE A 2 -18.45 -9.99 -13.98
C ILE A 2 -17.32 -9.37 -14.82
N ALA A 3 -17.38 -8.06 -15.02
CA ALA A 3 -16.39 -7.33 -15.79
C ALA A 3 -15.04 -7.45 -15.07
N LYS A 4 -14.11 -8.12 -15.75
CA LYS A 4 -12.71 -8.25 -15.36
C LYS A 4 -12.08 -6.86 -15.48
N LEU A 5 -11.97 -6.14 -14.37
CA LEU A 5 -11.19 -4.90 -14.28
C LEU A 5 -9.73 -5.23 -14.58
N ARG A 6 -9.37 -5.19 -15.86
CA ARG A 6 -7.98 -5.01 -16.27
C ARG A 6 -7.67 -3.53 -16.08
N CYS A 7 -7.00 -3.20 -14.97
CA CYS A 7 -6.33 -1.91 -14.85
C CYS A 7 -5.15 -1.91 -15.81
N ASP A 8 -5.29 -1.15 -16.90
CA ASP A 8 -4.25 -0.90 -17.86
C ASP A 8 -3.11 -0.11 -17.18
N ARG A 9 -1.92 -0.69 -17.19
CA ARG A 9 -0.73 -0.19 -16.49
C ARG A 9 0.02 0.79 -17.38
N SER A 10 -0.55 1.98 -17.56
CA SER A 10 0.13 3.07 -18.24
C SER A 10 -0.01 4.34 -17.40
N LYS A 11 1.07 4.67 -16.68
CA LYS A 11 1.33 5.89 -15.91
C LYS A 11 0.16 6.89 -15.81
N VAL A 12 -0.55 6.87 -14.68
CA VAL A 12 -1.45 7.98 -14.32
C VAL A 12 -1.10 8.43 -12.91
N LYS A 13 -0.61 9.67 -12.81
CA LYS A 13 -0.16 10.33 -11.59
C LYS A 13 -1.38 10.93 -10.90
N ASP A 14 -2.20 10.12 -10.26
CA ASP A 14 -3.37 10.61 -9.52
C ASP A 14 -3.59 9.77 -8.25
N ALA A 15 -3.53 10.45 -7.10
CA ALA A 15 -3.82 9.98 -5.74
C ALA A 15 -5.01 9.01 -5.58
N PRO A 16 -6.14 9.08 -6.33
CA PRO A 16 -7.21 8.07 -6.26
C PRO A 16 -6.75 6.63 -6.51
N GLY A 17 -5.73 6.41 -7.36
CA GLY A 17 -5.25 5.05 -7.69
C GLY A 17 -4.50 4.38 -6.53
N GLN A 18 -3.61 5.12 -5.87
CA GLN A 18 -2.81 4.61 -4.76
C GLN A 18 -3.69 4.30 -3.54
N MET A 19 -4.58 5.22 -3.18
CA MET A 19 -5.52 5.05 -2.08
C MET A 19 -6.48 3.88 -2.31
N GLN A 20 -6.98 3.71 -3.54
CA GLN A 20 -7.85 2.57 -3.88
C GLN A 20 -7.09 1.23 -3.74
N LYS A 21 -5.83 1.19 -4.16
CA LYS A 21 -5.01 -0.02 -4.01
C LYS A 21 -4.72 -0.35 -2.53
N LEU A 22 -4.48 0.65 -1.69
CA LEU A 22 -4.35 0.45 -0.24
C LEU A 22 -5.65 -0.07 0.39
N LYS A 23 -6.82 0.44 -0.02
CA LYS A 23 -8.12 -0.07 0.43
C LYS A 23 -8.35 -1.52 0.00
N MET A 24 -7.96 -1.89 -1.23
CA MET A 24 -8.03 -3.28 -1.69
C MET A 24 -7.07 -4.17 -0.90
N ALA A 25 -5.83 -3.73 -0.66
CA ALA A 25 -4.90 -4.46 0.19
C ALA A 25 -5.49 -4.73 1.58
N GLU A 26 -6.19 -3.76 2.17
CA GLU A 26 -6.90 -3.94 3.42
C GLU A 26 -8.03 -4.98 3.33
N GLN A 27 -8.89 -4.85 2.32
CA GLN A 27 -10.07 -5.69 2.13
C GLN A 27 -9.70 -7.15 1.86
N TRP A 28 -8.69 -7.37 1.03
CA TRP A 28 -8.24 -8.70 0.60
C TRP A 28 -7.14 -9.27 1.51
N ARG A 29 -6.63 -8.47 2.46
CA ARG A 29 -5.47 -8.76 3.32
C ARG A 29 -4.21 -9.15 2.54
N GLU A 30 -4.15 -8.75 1.27
CA GLU A 30 -3.05 -9.03 0.37
C GLU A 30 -2.00 -7.93 0.45
N ASN A 31 -0.73 -8.33 0.52
CA ASN A 31 0.39 -7.38 0.59
C ASN A 31 0.53 -6.66 -0.78
N PRO A 32 0.37 -5.33 -0.85
CA PRO A 32 0.44 -4.59 -2.11
C PRO A 32 1.87 -4.44 -2.65
N GLY A 33 2.87 -4.90 -1.91
CA GLY A 33 4.29 -4.85 -2.24
C GLY A 33 5.04 -3.74 -1.51
N VAL A 34 6.24 -4.04 -1.02
CA VAL A 34 7.08 -3.10 -0.28
C VAL A 34 7.48 -1.89 -1.13
N GLU A 35 7.82 -2.10 -2.41
CA GLU A 35 8.19 -1.03 -3.35
C GLU A 35 7.03 -0.02 -3.55
N PHE A 36 5.80 -0.54 -3.67
CA PHE A 36 4.61 0.29 -3.79
C PHE A 36 4.33 1.10 -2.52
N LEU A 37 4.50 0.48 -1.35
CA LEU A 37 4.34 1.18 -0.07
C LEU A 37 5.39 2.28 0.10
N MET A 38 6.65 2.05 -0.31
CA MET A 38 7.70 3.08 -0.29
C MET A 38 7.41 4.24 -1.25
N GLU A 39 6.93 3.94 -2.47
CA GLU A 39 6.52 4.97 -3.43
C GLU A 39 5.38 5.85 -2.86
N CYS A 40 4.34 5.22 -2.30
CA CYS A 40 3.23 5.94 -1.66
C CYS A 40 3.65 6.70 -0.40
N TRP A 41 4.67 6.22 0.31
CA TRP A 41 5.18 6.85 1.52
C TRP A 41 5.89 8.17 1.24
N ALA A 42 6.57 8.28 0.09
CA ALA A 42 7.27 9.50 -0.31
C ALA A 42 6.34 10.58 -0.89
N ASP A 43 5.18 10.20 -1.42
CA ASP A 43 4.31 11.09 -2.20
C ASP A 43 3.38 11.95 -1.33
N ASP A 44 2.63 11.33 -0.41
CA ASP A 44 1.58 12.03 0.35
C ASP A 44 1.48 11.60 1.83
N PRO A 45 1.40 12.56 2.77
CA PRO A 45 1.33 12.25 4.20
C PRO A 45 0.05 11.51 4.61
N ALA A 46 -1.07 11.67 3.90
CA ALA A 46 -2.29 10.92 4.19
C ALA A 46 -2.14 9.44 3.84
N LEU A 47 -1.40 9.11 2.77
CA LEU A 47 -1.06 7.73 2.43
C LEU A 47 -0.15 7.11 3.49
N GLN A 48 0.83 7.86 4.03
CA GLN A 48 1.66 7.37 5.13
C GLN A 48 0.80 6.93 6.33
N ILE A 49 -0.25 7.69 6.69
CA ILE A 49 -1.15 7.33 7.79
C ILE A 49 -1.88 6.02 7.50
N VAL A 50 -2.39 5.84 6.28
CA VAL A 50 -3.10 4.62 5.88
C VAL A 50 -2.15 3.42 5.88
N ILE A 51 -0.93 3.60 5.37
CA ILE A 51 0.10 2.57 5.34
C ILE A 51 0.50 2.16 6.76
N ARG A 52 0.71 3.12 7.67
CA ARG A 52 0.98 2.84 9.10
C ARG A 52 -0.13 1.98 9.71
N LYS A 53 -1.39 2.33 9.48
CA LYS A 53 -2.54 1.56 9.98
C LYS A 53 -2.56 0.14 9.40
N LEU A 54 -2.27 0.01 8.11
CA LEU A 54 -2.22 -1.28 7.41
C LEU A 54 -1.12 -2.19 7.95
N VAL A 55 0.12 -1.71 8.07
CA VAL A 55 1.24 -2.54 8.55
C VAL A 55 1.06 -2.97 10.02
N VAL A 56 0.45 -2.12 10.85
CA VAL A 56 0.07 -2.48 12.23
C VAL A 56 -1.05 -3.51 12.25
N LYS A 57 -2.02 -3.40 11.33
CA LYS A 57 -3.15 -4.34 11.21
C LYS A 57 -2.74 -5.70 10.64
N PHE A 58 -1.72 -5.73 9.80
CA PHE A 58 -1.23 -6.93 9.12
C PHE A 58 0.27 -7.15 9.38
N PRO A 59 0.65 -7.50 10.63
CA PRO A 59 2.05 -7.75 10.97
C PRO A 59 2.65 -8.91 10.17
N GLN A 60 1.81 -9.84 9.66
CA GLN A 60 2.26 -10.94 8.81
C GLN A 60 2.92 -10.52 7.49
N TRP A 61 2.78 -9.25 7.09
CA TRP A 61 3.47 -8.74 5.90
C TRP A 61 4.97 -8.57 6.12
N GLY A 62 5.45 -8.61 7.37
CA GLY A 62 6.88 -8.44 7.70
C GLY A 62 7.37 -7.04 7.38
N ILE A 63 6.51 -6.04 7.55
CA ILE A 63 6.81 -4.62 7.31
C ILE A 63 6.47 -3.87 8.59
N ALA A 64 7.40 -3.05 9.06
CA ALA A 64 7.21 -2.18 10.21
C ALA A 64 7.49 -0.73 9.81
N CYS A 65 6.89 0.22 10.54
CA CYS A 65 7.28 1.61 10.46
C CYS A 65 8.09 1.98 11.71
N VAL A 66 9.35 2.33 11.52
CA VAL A 66 10.28 2.74 12.59
C VAL A 66 10.76 4.15 12.27
N ASP A 67 10.60 5.09 13.21
CA ASP A 67 11.00 6.50 13.07
C ASP A 67 10.52 7.20 11.78
N GLY A 68 9.36 6.77 11.28
CA GLY A 68 8.79 7.34 10.05
C GLY A 68 9.41 6.80 8.76
N VAL A 69 10.08 5.65 8.82
CA VAL A 69 10.58 4.91 7.67
C VAL A 69 9.92 3.53 7.61
N LEU A 70 9.58 3.06 6.41
CA LEU A 70 9.13 1.69 6.17
C LEU A 70 10.34 0.76 6.10
N VAL A 71 10.38 -0.23 6.99
CA VAL A 71 11.43 -1.25 7.03
C VAL A 71 10.82 -2.63 6.88
N LYS A 72 11.48 -3.50 6.11
CA LYS A 72 11.10 -4.91 6.05
C LYS A 72 11.68 -5.61 7.27
N TRP A 73 10.82 -5.98 8.21
CA TRP A 73 11.19 -6.81 9.34
C TRP A 73 11.11 -8.26 8.89
N LYS A 74 12.23 -8.75 8.35
CA LYS A 74 12.43 -10.16 8.06
C LYS A 74 13.15 -10.78 9.27
N GLU A 75 12.66 -11.92 9.74
CA GLU A 75 13.52 -12.94 10.35
C GLU A 75 14.23 -13.73 9.24
#